data_AF-A0A2E6Y4Y7-F1
#
_entry.id   AF-A0A2E6Y4Y7-F1
#
_cell.length_a   1.000
_cell.length_b   1.000
_cell.length_c   1.000
_cell.angle_alpha   90.00
_cell.angle_beta   90.00
_cell.angle_gamma   90.00
#
_symmetry.space_group_name_H-M   'P 1'
#
loop_
_entity.id
_entity.type
_entity.pdbx_description
1 polymer ?
#
loop_
_entity_poly.entity_id
_entity_poly.type
_entity_poly.pdbx_seq_one_letter_code
_entity_poly.pdbx_strand_id
1 'polypeptide(L)'
;MSSRDYVSAPVSESLGLREVILGLSADLDDMREGRISPQDGMARAAVAKQLFNGVRLYLQALKSLEDTARPAGGNRSAISAEEIQ
;
A
#
# COMPACT_ATOMS: atom_id res chain seq x y z
N MET A 1 -11.22 19.02 -20.06
CA MET A 1 -10.87 18.48 -18.73
C MET A 1 -9.71 17.53 -18.95
N SER A 2 -8.53 17.81 -18.37
CA SER A 2 -7.35 16.95 -18.55
C SER A 2 -7.65 15.54 -18.04
N SER A 3 -7.28 14.53 -18.83
CA SER A 3 -7.30 13.11 -18.41
C SER A 3 -6.58 13.00 -17.07
N ARG A 4 -7.30 12.56 -16.04
CA ARG A 4 -6.67 12.18 -14.77
C ARG A 4 -6.06 10.80 -15.02
N ASP A 5 -4.80 10.79 -15.43
CA ASP A 5 -4.01 9.56 -15.57
C ASP A 5 -3.69 9.02 -14.18
N TYR A 6 -4.67 8.39 -13.54
CA TYR A 6 -4.43 7.50 -12.42
C TYR A 6 -3.85 6.22 -13.00
N VAL A 7 -2.53 6.17 -13.10
CA VAL A 7 -1.83 4.88 -13.18
C VAL A 7 -2.01 4.23 -11.81
N SER A 8 -3.12 3.50 -11.64
CA SER A 8 -3.34 2.63 -10.48
C SER A 8 -2.43 1.41 -10.63
N ALA A 9 -1.12 1.60 -10.46
CA ALA A 9 -0.27 0.50 -10.06
C ALA A 9 -0.87 -0.06 -8.76
N PRO A 10 -1.05 -1.39 -8.63
CA PRO A 10 -1.48 -1.98 -7.37
C PRO A 10 -0.62 -1.43 -6.22
N VAL A 11 -1.23 -1.04 -5.10
CA VAL A 11 -0.50 -0.47 -3.93
C VAL A 11 0.64 -1.39 -3.47
N SER A 12 0.54 -2.70 -3.72
CA SER A 12 1.60 -3.67 -3.49
C SER A 12 2.88 -3.43 -4.30
N GLU A 13 2.77 -2.87 -5.51
CA GLU A 13 3.89 -2.52 -6.39
C GLU A 13 4.62 -1.26 -5.89
N SER A 14 3.88 -0.24 -5.44
CA SER A 14 4.49 0.98 -4.88
C SER A 14 5.14 0.76 -3.51
N LEU A 15 4.67 -0.23 -2.75
CA LEU A 15 5.22 -0.61 -1.45
C LEU A 15 6.36 -1.63 -1.53
N GLY A 16 6.74 -2.09 -2.74
CA GLY A 16 7.89 -2.99 -2.94
C GLY A 16 7.75 -4.37 -2.27
N LEU A 17 6.51 -4.83 -2.05
CA LEU A 17 6.26 -6.06 -1.27
C LEU A 17 6.79 -7.30 -1.96
N ARG A 18 6.73 -7.31 -3.30
CA ARG A 18 7.14 -8.46 -4.11
C ARG A 18 8.64 -8.68 -3.98
N GLU A 19 9.42 -7.62 -4.04
CA GLU A 19 10.88 -7.64 -3.98
C GLU A 19 11.34 -8.14 -2.61
N VAL A 20 10.67 -7.70 -1.54
CA VAL A 20 10.97 -8.16 -0.18
C VAL A 20 10.69 -9.66 -0.01
N ILE A 21 9.56 -10.16 -0.54
CA ILE A 21 9.22 -11.59 -0.46
C ILE A 21 10.22 -12.44 -1.26
N LEU A 22 10.57 -12.02 -2.47
CA LEU A 22 11.55 -12.72 -3.30
C LEU A 22 12.94 -12.71 -2.65
N GLY A 23 13.33 -11.59 -2.04
CA GLY A 23 14.57 -11.49 -1.27
C GLY A 23 14.61 -12.46 -0.09
N LEU A 24 13.52 -12.55 0.68
CA LEU A 24 13.43 -13.52 1.78
C LEU A 24 13.53 -14.97 1.30
N SER A 25 12.94 -15.30 0.14
CA SER A 25 13.09 -16.63 -0.45
C SER A 25 14.54 -16.91 -0.84
N ALA A 26 15.22 -15.93 -1.45
CA ALA A 26 16.64 -16.07 -1.79
C ALA A 26 17.52 -16.20 -0.54
N ASP A 27 17.22 -15.49 0.54
CA ASP A 27 17.93 -15.63 1.82
C ASP A 27 17.81 -17.07 2.38
N LEU A 28 16.68 -17.77 2.15
CA LEU A 28 16.53 -19.18 2.54
C LEU A 28 17.45 -20.10 1.74
N ASP A 29 17.55 -19.87 0.44
CA ASP A 29 18.46 -20.62 -0.45
C ASP A 29 19.92 -20.33 -0.07
N ASP A 30 20.27 -19.08 0.20
CA ASP A 30 21.60 -18.66 0.65
C ASP A 30 22.00 -19.30 1.97
N MET A 31 21.07 -19.43 2.93
CA MET A 31 21.32 -20.16 4.18
C MET A 31 21.56 -21.65 3.92
N ARG A 32 20.80 -22.25 3.01
CA ARG A 32 20.94 -23.68 2.67
C ARG A 32 22.27 -23.97 2.00
N GLU A 33 22.75 -23.04 1.20
CA GLU A 33 24.04 -23.12 0.51
C GLU A 33 25.22 -22.68 1.39
N GLY A 34 24.96 -22.18 2.60
CA GLY A 34 25.99 -21.69 3.51
C GLY A 34 26.62 -20.35 3.10
N ARG A 35 25.97 -19.60 2.20
CA ARG A 35 26.40 -18.25 1.78
C ARG A 35 26.16 -17.20 2.86
N ILE A 36 25.12 -17.37 3.68
CA ILE A 36 24.85 -16.56 4.86
C ILE A 36 24.62 -17.45 6.08
N SER A 37 24.91 -16.94 7.28
CA SER A 37 24.61 -17.68 8.51
C SER A 37 23.11 -17.66 8.83
N PRO A 38 22.60 -18.61 9.64
CA PRO A 38 21.24 -18.54 10.17
C PRO A 38 20.96 -17.23 10.91
N GLN A 39 21.96 -16.68 11.61
CA GLN A 39 21.85 -15.41 12.32
C GLN A 39 21.63 -14.23 11.36
N ASP A 40 22.32 -14.23 10.21
CA ASP A 40 22.11 -13.22 9.16
C ASP A 40 20.70 -13.31 8.57
N GLY A 41 20.24 -14.53 8.25
CA GLY A 41 18.89 -14.75 7.74
C GLY A 41 17.81 -14.30 8.72
N MET A 42 17.98 -14.58 10.02
CA MET A 42 17.05 -14.08 11.06
C MET A 42 17.06 -12.56 11.15
N ALA A 43 18.22 -11.91 11.07
CA ALA A 43 18.31 -10.45 11.10
C ALA A 43 17.59 -9.81 9.91
N ARG A 44 17.77 -10.35 8.70
CA ARG A 44 17.07 -9.90 7.49
C ARG A 44 15.56 -10.09 7.58
N ALA A 45 15.12 -11.26 8.07
CA ALA A 45 13.71 -11.53 8.32
C ALA A 45 13.09 -10.57 9.35
N ALA A 46 13.83 -10.17 10.38
CA ALA A 46 13.36 -9.21 11.38
C ALA A 46 13.12 -7.82 10.76
N VAL A 47 13.98 -7.38 9.85
CA VAL A 47 13.79 -6.11 9.11
C VAL A 47 12.56 -6.20 8.21
N ALA A 48 12.43 -7.28 7.43
CA ALA A 48 11.27 -7.49 6.56
C ALA A 48 9.96 -7.49 7.34
N LYS A 49 9.94 -8.09 8.55
CA LYS A 49 8.78 -8.05 9.45
C LYS A 49 8.37 -6.62 9.82
N GLN A 50 9.32 -5.72 10.07
CA GLN A 50 9.00 -4.32 10.37
C GLN A 50 8.43 -3.59 9.15
N LEU A 51 8.94 -3.90 7.95
CA LEU A 51 8.37 -3.38 6.71
C LEU A 51 6.91 -3.80 6.53
N PHE A 52 6.61 -5.10 6.72
CA PHE A 52 5.22 -5.58 6.66
C PHE A 52 4.31 -4.98 7.75
N ASN A 53 4.85 -4.73 8.94
CA ASN A 53 4.11 -4.00 9.98
C ASN A 53 3.77 -2.57 9.52
N GLY A 54 4.69 -1.86 8.89
CA GLY A 54 4.45 -0.53 8.32
C GLY A 54 3.37 -0.54 7.25
N VAL A 55 3.42 -1.52 6.35
CA VAL A 55 2.41 -1.74 5.30
C VAL A 55 1.04 -1.98 5.90
N ARG A 56 0.95 -2.83 6.93
CA ARG A 56 -0.30 -3.05 7.66
C ARG A 56 -0.86 -1.75 8.24
N LEU A 57 -0.02 -0.94 8.88
CA LEU A 57 -0.44 0.35 9.45
C LEU A 57 -0.93 1.31 8.36
N TYR A 58 -0.24 1.37 7.22
CA TYR A 58 -0.65 2.18 6.07
C TYR A 58 -2.03 1.78 5.54
N LEU A 59 -2.25 0.50 5.30
CA LEU A 59 -3.54 -0.01 4.80
C LEU A 59 -4.67 0.22 5.83
N GLN A 60 -4.38 0.07 7.12
CA GLN A 60 -5.34 0.38 8.18
C GLN A 60 -5.70 1.87 8.18
N ALA A 61 -4.71 2.76 8.04
CA ALA A 61 -4.96 4.20 7.98
C ALA A 61 -5.79 4.59 6.76
N LEU A 62 -5.50 4.03 5.58
CA LEU A 62 -6.31 4.24 4.37
C LEU A 62 -7.76 3.84 4.61
N LYS A 63 -8.00 2.63 5.15
CA LYS A 63 -9.34 2.17 5.48
C LYS A 63 -10.06 3.10 6.47
N SER A 64 -9.38 3.54 7.52
CA SER A 64 -9.98 4.47 8.50
C SER A 64 -10.35 5.82 7.89
N LEU A 65 -9.54 6.32 6.94
CA LEU A 65 -9.82 7.54 6.21
C LEU A 65 -11.01 7.37 5.26
N GLU A 66 -11.08 6.24 4.54
CA GLU A 66 -12.22 5.88 3.69
C GLU A 66 -13.53 5.80 4.50
N ASP A 67 -13.50 5.14 5.65
CA ASP A 67 -14.67 4.99 6.53
C ASP A 67 -15.15 6.35 7.08
N THR A 68 -14.25 7.32 7.26
CA THR A 68 -14.56 8.66 7.79
C THR A 68 -14.87 9.69 6.69
N ALA A 69 -14.63 9.34 5.43
CA ALA A 69 -14.80 10.25 4.31
C ALA A 69 -16.28 10.62 4.13
N ARG A 70 -16.60 11.93 4.16
CA ARG A 70 -17.92 12.40 3.74
C ARG A 70 -18.03 12.28 2.21
N PRO A 71 -19.20 11.90 1.67
CA PRO A 71 -19.40 11.86 0.23
C PRO A 71 -19.11 13.24 -0.38
N ALA A 72 -18.19 13.29 -1.35
CA ALA A 72 -17.88 14.49 -2.12
C ALA A 72 -19.01 14.75 -3.13
N GLY A 73 -20.17 15.14 -2.60
CA GLY A 73 -21.40 15.37 -3.32
C GLY A 73 -22.24 16.41 -2.58
N GLY A 74 -21.72 17.64 -2.53
CA GLY A 74 -22.56 18.80 -2.27
C GLY A 74 -23.67 18.82 -3.32
N ASN A 75 -24.90 18.94 -2.82
CA ASN A 75 -26.15 19.01 -3.56
C ASN A 75 -26.07 20.08 -4.67
N ARG A 76 -25.62 19.69 -5.86
CA ARG A 76 -25.65 20.51 -7.08
C ARG A 76 -27.07 20.69 -7.65
N SER A 77 -28.08 20.12 -7.00
CA SER A 77 -29.49 20.23 -7.41
C SER A 77 -30.22 21.43 -6.79
N ALA A 78 -29.54 22.30 -6.03
CA ALA A 78 -30.16 23.47 -5.40
C ALA A 78 -30.01 24.78 -6.19
N ILE A 79 -29.33 24.79 -7.36
CA ILE A 79 -29.02 26.02 -8.11
C ILE A 79 -29.79 26.12 -9.44
N SER A 80 -30.94 25.48 -9.58
CA SER A 80 -31.71 25.50 -10.85
C SER A 80 -33.21 25.70 -10.69
N ALA A 81 -33.70 26.23 -9.56
CA ALA A 81 -35.13 26.38 -9.30
C ALA A 81 -35.64 27.84 -9.21
N GLU A 82 -34.82 28.87 -9.44
CA GLU A 82 -35.25 30.27 -9.23
C GLU A 82 -35.05 31.23 -10.42
N GLU A 83 -34.77 30.72 -11.63
CA GLU A 83 -34.65 31.56 -12.84
C GLU A 83 -35.78 31.41 -13.86
N ILE A 84 -36.88 30.72 -13.54
CA ILE A 84 -38.06 30.69 -14.42
C ILE A 84 -39.35 30.77 -13.59
N GLN A 85 -39.72 31.98 -13.16
CA GLN A 85 -41.11 32.46 -13.20
C GLN A 85 -41.22 33.97 -13.03
#